data_AF-A0A4Y2R8E7-F1
#
_entry.id   AF-A0A4Y2R8E7-F1
#
_cell.length_a   1.000
_cell.length_b   1.000
_cell.length_c   1.000
_cell.angle_alpha   90.00
_cell.angle_beta   90.00
_cell.angle_gamma   90.00
#
_symmetry.space_group_name_H-M   'P 1'
#
loop_
_entity.id
_entity.type
_entity.pdbx_description
1 polymer ?
#
loop_
_entity_poly.entity_id
_entity_poly.type
_entity_poly.pdbx_seq_one_letter_code
_entity_poly.pdbx_strand_id
1 'polypeptide(L)'
;MCHIDDGDHIVNGSTMEVIQTYPFLKSFLAGSVSGTCSTLLFQPLDLIKTRLQNASKNGANRHGIYPLVVQVLKNEKMIGLWRGTLPSIMRCVPGVGMYFSSLHWLQTNYGSEDPSPVESICFGVLARSFAGATLLPVTVLKTRYESGVYAYNSLSEALCKIYRLEGRKGLFSGLVPTLLRDAPFSGIYLMFYTQTKKMVPSSVRENVLNVPINFGCGVVAGILASAITQPADVIKTKMQLYPQKYNTAPVAVTLVFKDNGLRGFFIGMVPRVVRRTLMAAMAWTVYEQVIRYAGLK
;
A
#
# COMPACT_ATOMS: atom_id res chain seq x y z
N MET A 1 -42.48 36.02 -11.10
CA MET A 1 -41.06 35.64 -11.14
C MET A 1 -40.80 34.76 -9.92
N CYS A 2 -41.03 33.45 -10.05
CA CYS A 2 -40.69 32.49 -9.00
C CYS A 2 -39.17 32.29 -9.03
N HIS A 3 -38.50 32.62 -7.93
CA HIS A 3 -37.11 32.25 -7.71
C HIS A 3 -37.05 31.15 -6.65
N ILE A 4 -36.40 30.06 -7.05
CA ILE A 4 -36.08 28.83 -6.34
C ILE A 4 -34.79 29.05 -5.53
N ASP A 5 -34.66 28.26 -4.47
CA ASP A 5 -33.42 27.78 -3.79
C ASP A 5 -33.14 28.29 -2.38
N ASP A 6 -33.81 27.65 -1.40
CA ASP A 6 -33.35 27.52 0.00
C ASP A 6 -33.23 26.03 0.37
N GLY A 7 -32.37 25.29 -0.37
CA GLY A 7 -32.19 23.84 -0.22
C GLY A 7 -30.81 23.37 0.25
N ASP A 8 -29.77 24.20 0.17
CA ASP A 8 -28.37 23.72 0.26
C ASP A 8 -27.66 24.00 1.61
N HIS A 9 -28.25 24.79 2.50
CA HIS A 9 -27.59 25.15 3.77
C HIS A 9 -27.92 24.24 4.97
N ILE A 10 -28.94 23.39 4.88
CA ILE A 10 -29.37 22.50 5.98
C ILE A 10 -28.70 21.12 5.93
N VAL A 11 -28.16 20.71 4.78
CA VAL A 11 -27.56 19.37 4.59
C VAL A 11 -26.10 19.28 5.11
N ASN A 12 -25.39 20.41 5.19
CA ASN A 12 -23.99 20.44 5.65
C ASN A 12 -23.83 20.37 7.18
N GLY A 13 -24.83 20.80 7.95
CA GLY A 13 -24.79 20.76 9.43
C GLY A 13 -24.90 19.34 9.99
N SER A 14 -25.85 18.56 9.47
CA SER A 14 -26.11 17.18 9.92
C SER A 14 -24.97 16.21 9.56
N THR A 15 -24.33 16.39 8.41
CA THR A 15 -23.17 15.56 8.01
C THR A 15 -21.96 15.80 8.91
N MET A 16 -21.71 17.06 9.29
CA MET A 16 -20.59 17.43 10.17
C MET A 16 -20.80 16.95 11.62
N GLU A 17 -22.04 16.99 12.12
CA GLU A 17 -22.43 16.46 13.43
C GLU A 17 -22.38 14.92 13.47
N VAL A 18 -22.83 14.23 12.42
CA VAL A 18 -22.71 12.75 12.32
C VAL A 18 -21.25 12.30 12.31
N ILE A 19 -20.35 13.09 11.73
CA ILE A 19 -18.90 12.82 11.74
C ILE A 19 -18.28 13.02 13.14
N GLN A 20 -18.85 13.89 13.98
CA GLN A 20 -18.39 14.09 15.36
C GLN A 20 -18.88 12.99 16.32
N THR A 21 -20.06 12.41 16.08
CA THR A 21 -20.71 11.44 16.97
C THR A 21 -20.11 10.01 16.91
N TYR A 22 -19.40 9.63 15.84
CA TYR A 22 -18.84 8.28 15.69
C TYR A 22 -17.31 8.28 15.42
N PRO A 23 -16.46 7.96 16.42
CA PRO A 23 -14.98 7.98 16.28
C PRO A 23 -14.46 7.00 15.21
N PHE A 24 -15.17 5.89 15.00
CA PHE A 24 -14.91 4.94 13.92
C PHE A 24 -15.12 5.57 12.53
N LEU A 25 -16.26 6.26 12.32
CA LEU A 25 -16.62 6.85 11.03
C LEU A 25 -15.64 7.96 10.65
N LYS A 26 -15.24 8.79 11.62
CA LYS A 26 -14.21 9.83 11.44
C LYS A 26 -12.88 9.22 10.98
N SER A 27 -12.42 8.16 11.65
CA SER A 27 -11.15 7.49 11.32
C SER A 27 -11.20 6.79 9.96
N PHE A 28 -12.34 6.17 9.64
CA PHE A 28 -12.58 5.53 8.34
C PHE A 28 -12.60 6.54 7.18
N LEU A 29 -13.35 7.64 7.31
CA LEU A 29 -13.44 8.67 6.27
C LEU A 29 -12.10 9.38 6.08
N ALA A 30 -11.45 9.79 7.15
CA ALA A 30 -10.12 10.41 7.09
C ALA A 30 -9.10 9.46 6.45
N GLY A 31 -9.09 8.18 6.86
CA GLY A 31 -8.22 7.15 6.28
C GLY A 31 -8.51 6.87 4.79
N SER A 32 -9.79 6.86 4.40
CA SER A 32 -10.22 6.61 3.02
C SER A 32 -9.88 7.77 2.08
N VAL A 33 -10.13 9.01 2.49
CA VAL A 33 -9.78 10.21 1.72
C VAL A 33 -8.27 10.34 1.60
N SER A 34 -7.54 10.27 2.72
CA SER A 34 -6.08 10.32 2.73
C SER A 34 -5.46 9.21 1.89
N GLY A 35 -5.97 7.98 2.01
CA GLY A 35 -5.52 6.82 1.25
C GLY A 35 -5.79 6.96 -0.26
N THR A 36 -6.93 7.56 -0.64
CA THR A 36 -7.28 7.81 -2.04
C THR A 36 -6.40 8.90 -2.66
N CYS A 37 -6.23 10.03 -1.99
CA CYS A 37 -5.33 11.11 -2.43
C CYS A 37 -3.88 10.60 -2.57
N SER A 38 -3.39 9.86 -1.58
CA SER A 38 -2.06 9.24 -1.64
C SER A 38 -1.93 8.24 -2.79
N THR A 39 -2.97 7.46 -3.05
CA THR A 39 -2.99 6.51 -4.17
C THR A 39 -2.91 7.23 -5.50
N LEU A 40 -3.70 8.30 -5.70
CA LEU A 40 -3.67 9.10 -6.92
C LEU A 40 -2.31 9.74 -7.16
N LEU A 41 -1.70 10.33 -6.12
CA LEU A 41 -0.42 11.00 -6.27
C LEU A 41 0.73 10.03 -6.58
N PHE A 42 0.74 8.85 -5.95
CA PHE A 42 1.84 7.91 -6.05
C PHE A 42 1.60 6.73 -7.01
N GLN A 43 0.46 6.69 -7.70
CA GLN A 43 0.15 5.63 -8.69
C GLN A 43 1.25 5.45 -9.75
N PRO A 44 1.85 6.51 -10.32
CA PRO A 44 2.92 6.34 -11.30
C PRO A 44 4.11 5.51 -10.79
N LEU A 45 4.45 5.65 -9.51
CA LEU A 45 5.54 4.87 -8.88
C LEU A 45 5.16 3.40 -8.71
N ASP A 46 3.90 3.10 -8.39
CA ASP A 46 3.41 1.72 -8.32
C ASP A 46 3.43 1.06 -9.69
N LEU A 47 2.99 1.76 -10.73
CA LEU A 47 3.02 1.26 -12.10
C LEU A 47 4.44 0.97 -12.58
N ILE A 48 5.38 1.91 -12.38
CA ILE A 48 6.79 1.74 -12.75
C ILE A 48 7.38 0.55 -11.99
N LYS A 49 7.12 0.44 -10.68
CA LYS A 49 7.57 -0.68 -9.86
C LYS A 49 7.07 -2.01 -10.41
N THR A 50 5.77 -2.14 -10.65
CA THR A 50 5.14 -3.38 -11.11
C THR A 50 5.67 -3.80 -12.49
N ARG A 51 5.87 -2.85 -13.40
CA ARG A 51 6.45 -3.12 -14.73
C ARG A 51 7.93 -3.50 -14.69
N LEU A 52 8.72 -2.88 -13.81
CA LEU A 52 10.10 -3.29 -13.58
C LEU A 52 10.15 -4.71 -13.01
N GLN A 53 9.31 -5.01 -12.00
CA GLN A 53 9.21 -6.36 -11.43
C GLN A 53 8.74 -7.38 -12.46
N ASN A 54 7.92 -6.98 -13.43
CA ASN A 54 7.50 -7.85 -14.51
C ASN A 54 8.65 -8.20 -15.47
N ALA A 55 9.50 -7.23 -15.83
CA ALA A 55 10.60 -7.41 -16.77
C ALA A 55 11.46 -8.65 -16.40
N SER A 56 11.35 -9.71 -17.20
CA SER A 56 12.17 -10.92 -17.11
C SER A 56 12.99 -11.08 -18.39
N LYS A 57 14.12 -11.77 -18.26
CA LYS A 57 15.28 -11.87 -19.17
C LYS A 57 15.06 -12.23 -20.65
N ASN A 58 13.83 -12.34 -21.17
CA ASN A 58 13.59 -12.64 -22.58
C ASN A 58 13.88 -11.41 -23.47
N GLY A 59 15.18 -11.20 -23.72
CA GLY A 59 15.71 -10.81 -25.03
C GLY A 59 15.70 -9.34 -25.45
N ALA A 60 14.73 -8.50 -25.04
CA ALA A 60 14.61 -7.17 -25.65
C ALA A 60 14.87 -5.99 -24.69
N ASN A 61 14.38 -6.03 -23.45
CA ASN A 61 14.27 -4.79 -22.66
C ASN A 61 14.68 -4.99 -21.19
N ARG A 62 15.99 -4.98 -20.91
CA ARG A 62 16.51 -4.61 -19.57
C ARG A 62 16.48 -3.08 -19.45
N HIS A 63 15.28 -2.51 -19.56
CA HIS A 63 15.11 -1.08 -19.46
C HIS A 63 15.17 -0.67 -17.99
N GLY A 64 16.12 0.23 -17.69
CA GLY A 64 16.11 0.99 -16.45
C GLY A 64 14.82 1.81 -16.30
N ILE A 65 14.68 2.51 -15.18
CA ILE A 65 13.48 3.30 -14.87
C ILE A 65 13.17 4.30 -16.00
N TYR A 66 14.18 5.02 -16.49
CA TYR A 66 14.02 6.04 -17.53
C TYR A 66 13.43 5.51 -18.85
N PRO A 67 14.04 4.50 -19.53
CA PRO A 67 13.48 3.98 -20.78
C PRO A 67 12.09 3.36 -20.59
N LEU A 68 11.80 2.77 -19.43
CA LEU A 68 10.45 2.31 -19.12
C LEU A 68 9.45 3.47 -19.06
N VAL A 69 9.77 4.57 -18.38
CA VAL A 69 8.90 5.76 -18.31
C VAL A 69 8.67 6.34 -19.70
N VAL A 70 9.72 6.47 -20.50
CA VAL A 70 9.61 6.95 -21.89
C VAL A 70 8.72 6.01 -22.72
N GLN A 71 8.86 4.70 -22.57
CA GLN A 71 8.02 3.71 -23.25
C GLN A 71 6.55 3.84 -22.86
N VAL A 72 6.25 4.04 -21.57
CA VAL A 72 4.86 4.27 -21.10
C VAL A 72 4.30 5.56 -21.71
N LEU A 73 5.06 6.65 -21.67
CA LEU A 73 4.62 7.94 -22.21
C LEU A 73 4.38 7.88 -23.73
N LYS A 74 5.22 7.14 -24.47
CA LYS A 74 5.06 6.97 -25.92
C LYS A 74 3.87 6.08 -26.29
N ASN A 75 3.67 4.97 -25.58
CA ASN A 75 2.67 3.95 -25.95
C ASN A 75 1.29 4.18 -25.32
N GLU A 76 1.24 4.66 -24.07
CA GLU A 76 0.01 4.79 -23.27
C GLU A 76 -0.31 6.24 -22.90
N LYS A 77 0.49 7.21 -23.38
CA LYS A 77 0.40 8.63 -23.05
C LYS A 77 0.58 8.87 -21.54
N MET A 78 0.40 10.12 -21.10
CA MET A 78 0.55 10.51 -19.70
C MET A 78 -0.46 9.80 -18.77
N ILE A 79 -1.69 9.61 -19.24
CA ILE A 79 -2.77 8.94 -18.48
C ILE A 79 -2.41 7.46 -18.20
N GLY A 80 -1.59 6.86 -19.06
CA GLY A 80 -1.06 5.50 -18.87
C GLY A 80 -0.39 5.28 -17.52
N LEU A 81 0.24 6.31 -16.93
CA LEU A 81 0.89 6.22 -15.61
C LEU A 81 -0.11 6.01 -14.46
N TRP A 82 -1.39 6.35 -14.66
CA TRP A 82 -2.47 6.14 -13.69
C TRP A 82 -3.25 4.84 -13.91
N ARG A 83 -2.79 3.98 -14.82
CA ARG A 83 -3.39 2.66 -15.01
C ARG A 83 -3.26 1.84 -13.71
N GLY A 84 -4.39 1.28 -13.26
CA GLY A 84 -4.49 0.60 -11.96
C GLY A 84 -4.97 1.48 -10.80
N THR A 85 -5.29 2.76 -11.04
CA THR A 85 -5.88 3.65 -10.01
C THR A 85 -7.19 3.09 -9.45
N LEU A 86 -8.13 2.72 -10.32
CA LEU A 86 -9.45 2.22 -9.89
C LEU A 86 -9.34 0.96 -9.00
N PRO A 87 -8.65 -0.12 -9.40
CA PRO A 87 -8.48 -1.27 -8.51
C PRO A 87 -7.66 -0.93 -7.25
N SER A 88 -6.79 0.09 -7.30
CA SER A 88 -6.10 0.56 -6.10
C SER A 88 -7.04 1.24 -5.09
N ILE A 89 -7.98 2.06 -5.56
CA ILE A 89 -9.01 2.71 -4.72
C ILE A 89 -9.97 1.65 -4.15
N MET A 90 -10.45 0.73 -5.00
CA MET A 90 -11.31 -0.39 -4.59
C MET A 90 -10.66 -1.30 -3.55
N ARG A 91 -9.32 -1.37 -3.53
CA ARG A 91 -8.58 -2.08 -2.48
C ARG A 91 -8.40 -1.21 -1.23
N CYS A 92 -8.14 0.08 -1.41
CA CYS A 92 -7.82 0.98 -0.31
C CYS A 92 -9.02 1.23 0.61
N VAL A 93 -10.15 1.67 0.05
CA VAL A 93 -11.30 2.13 0.85
C VAL A 93 -11.92 0.99 1.67
N PRO A 94 -12.30 -0.17 1.09
CA PRO A 94 -12.79 -1.30 1.88
C PRO A 94 -11.71 -1.89 2.80
N GLY A 95 -10.43 -1.77 2.43
CA GLY A 95 -9.31 -2.28 3.22
C GLY A 95 -9.12 -1.54 4.54
N VAL A 96 -9.31 -0.22 4.54
CA VAL A 96 -9.30 0.60 5.75
C VAL A 96 -10.46 0.19 6.67
N GLY A 97 -11.67 0.05 6.12
CA GLY A 97 -12.84 -0.38 6.87
C GLY A 97 -12.66 -1.75 7.51
N MET A 98 -12.29 -2.76 6.71
CA MET A 98 -12.05 -4.11 7.21
C MET A 98 -10.95 -4.16 8.27
N TYR A 99 -9.86 -3.41 8.09
CA TYR A 99 -8.80 -3.38 9.09
C TYR A 99 -9.30 -2.85 10.44
N PHE A 100 -9.96 -1.69 10.47
CA PHE A 100 -10.43 -1.10 11.72
C PHE A 100 -11.57 -1.92 12.35
N SER A 101 -12.50 -2.45 11.55
CA SER A 101 -13.58 -3.31 12.05
C SER A 101 -13.03 -4.61 12.65
N SER A 102 -12.11 -5.29 11.96
CA SER A 102 -11.49 -6.51 12.48
C SER A 102 -10.60 -6.24 13.69
N LEU A 103 -9.86 -5.13 13.71
CA LEU A 103 -9.05 -4.76 14.86
C LEU A 103 -9.91 -4.49 16.08
N HIS A 104 -10.97 -3.68 15.93
CA HIS A 104 -11.92 -3.40 17.00
C HIS A 104 -12.60 -4.68 17.50
N TRP A 105 -13.07 -5.54 16.60
CA TRP A 105 -13.67 -6.82 16.97
C TRP A 105 -12.70 -7.71 17.77
N LEU A 106 -11.43 -7.81 17.37
CA LEU A 106 -10.42 -8.58 18.10
C LEU A 106 -10.15 -7.98 19.48
N GLN A 107 -9.99 -6.66 19.57
CA GLN A 107 -9.74 -5.97 20.84
C GLN A 107 -10.93 -6.06 21.81
N THR A 108 -12.17 -5.99 21.32
CA THR A 108 -13.35 -6.08 22.18
C THR A 108 -13.62 -7.50 22.69
N ASN A 109 -13.34 -8.53 21.88
CA ASN A 109 -13.65 -9.91 22.27
C ASN A 109 -12.50 -10.61 23.01
N TYR A 110 -11.25 -10.25 22.70
CA TYR A 110 -10.06 -10.94 23.19
C TYR A 110 -9.04 -10.01 23.83
N GLY A 111 -9.25 -8.69 23.79
CA GLY A 111 -8.31 -7.72 24.32
C GLY A 111 -8.40 -7.60 25.83
N SER A 112 -7.22 -7.58 26.45
CA SER A 112 -7.07 -7.25 27.87
C SER A 112 -7.34 -5.75 28.11
N GLU A 113 -7.76 -5.37 29.33
CA GLU A 113 -7.96 -3.95 29.70
C GLU A 113 -6.69 -3.11 29.49
N ASP A 114 -5.51 -3.69 29.73
CA ASP A 114 -4.20 -3.13 29.41
C ASP A 114 -3.47 -3.99 28.36
N PRO A 115 -3.67 -3.74 27.06
CA PRO A 115 -3.11 -4.58 26.01
C PRO A 115 -1.59 -4.44 25.95
N SER A 116 -0.88 -5.56 26.06
CA SER A 116 0.57 -5.56 25.90
C SER A 116 0.97 -5.11 24.47
N PRO A 117 2.18 -4.55 24.26
CA PRO A 117 2.64 -4.20 22.91
C PRO A 117 2.63 -5.40 21.95
N VAL A 118 2.89 -6.61 22.45
CA VAL A 118 2.87 -7.85 21.68
C VAL A 118 1.44 -8.21 21.26
N GLU A 119 0.48 -8.12 22.19
CA GLU A 119 -0.94 -8.35 21.93
C GLU A 119 -1.50 -7.38 20.87
N SER A 120 -1.17 -6.10 21.00
CA SER A 120 -1.54 -5.08 19.99
C SER A 120 -0.96 -5.37 18.60
N ILE A 121 0.29 -5.84 18.54
CA ILE A 121 0.92 -6.26 17.27
C ILE A 121 0.22 -7.51 16.71
N CYS A 122 -0.10 -8.49 17.55
CA CYS A 122 -0.80 -9.70 17.14
C CYS A 122 -2.18 -9.40 16.56
N PHE A 123 -3.01 -8.60 17.24
CA PHE A 123 -4.31 -8.18 16.71
C PHE A 123 -4.18 -7.37 15.42
N GLY A 124 -3.19 -6.47 15.35
CA GLY A 124 -2.89 -5.73 14.13
C GLY A 124 -2.51 -6.64 12.95
N VAL A 125 -1.69 -7.68 13.20
CA VAL A 125 -1.28 -8.67 12.21
C VAL A 125 -2.46 -9.52 11.75
N LEU A 126 -3.29 -10.00 12.68
CA LEU A 126 -4.48 -10.80 12.38
C LEU A 126 -5.51 -9.99 11.57
N ALA A 127 -5.83 -8.78 12.00
CA ALA A 127 -6.73 -7.88 11.29
C ALA A 127 -6.23 -7.56 9.87
N ARG A 128 -4.92 -7.29 9.71
CA ARG A 128 -4.33 -7.06 8.38
C ARG A 128 -4.34 -8.31 7.50
N SER A 129 -4.12 -9.48 8.09
CA SER A 129 -4.11 -10.75 7.35
C SER A 129 -5.51 -11.08 6.84
N PHE A 130 -6.53 -10.87 7.68
CA PHE A 130 -7.93 -11.01 7.29
C PHE A 130 -8.30 -10.06 6.15
N ALA A 131 -8.06 -8.76 6.32
CA ALA A 131 -8.35 -7.76 5.27
C ALA A 131 -7.58 -8.06 3.97
N GLY A 132 -6.32 -8.48 4.08
CA GLY A 132 -5.46 -8.84 2.95
C GLY A 132 -5.93 -10.07 2.19
N ALA A 133 -6.44 -11.10 2.88
CA ALA A 133 -7.00 -12.29 2.27
C ALA A 133 -8.31 -11.98 1.54
N THR A 134 -9.22 -11.23 2.16
CA THR A 134 -10.50 -10.84 1.55
C THR A 134 -10.31 -9.97 0.31
N LEU A 135 -9.35 -9.04 0.35
CA LEU A 135 -9.04 -8.15 -0.78
C LEU A 135 -8.02 -8.69 -1.78
N LEU A 136 -7.67 -9.97 -1.67
CA LEU A 136 -6.70 -10.56 -2.58
C LEU A 136 -7.16 -10.54 -4.05
N PRO A 137 -8.43 -10.82 -4.41
CA PRO A 137 -8.89 -10.70 -5.80
C PRO A 137 -8.69 -9.29 -6.37
N VAL A 138 -8.97 -8.25 -5.58
CA VAL A 138 -8.76 -6.85 -5.99
C VAL A 138 -7.26 -6.53 -6.12
N THR A 139 -6.43 -7.14 -5.27
CA THR A 139 -4.97 -7.02 -5.36
C THR A 139 -4.41 -7.67 -6.64
N VAL A 140 -4.94 -8.82 -7.05
CA VAL A 140 -4.59 -9.45 -8.34
C VAL A 140 -5.01 -8.55 -9.51
N LEU A 141 -6.22 -7.98 -9.47
CA LEU A 141 -6.66 -7.02 -10.48
C LEU A 141 -5.71 -5.81 -10.57
N LYS A 142 -5.37 -5.21 -9.42
CA LYS A 142 -4.42 -4.08 -9.36
C LYS A 142 -3.11 -4.42 -10.07
N THR A 143 -2.47 -5.52 -9.68
CA THR A 143 -1.15 -5.89 -10.23
C THR A 143 -1.20 -6.19 -11.73
N ARG A 144 -2.25 -6.84 -12.23
CA ARG A 144 -2.39 -7.10 -13.67
C ARG A 144 -2.60 -5.83 -14.48
N TYR A 145 -3.44 -4.91 -13.99
CA TYR A 145 -3.65 -3.63 -14.65
C TYR A 145 -2.36 -2.80 -14.72
N GLU A 146 -1.57 -2.76 -13.65
CA GLU A 146 -0.30 -2.03 -13.60
C GLU A 146 0.78 -2.64 -14.50
N SER A 147 0.79 -3.98 -14.63
CA SER A 147 1.81 -4.69 -15.42
C SER A 147 1.79 -4.40 -16.92
N GLY A 148 0.63 -4.03 -17.46
CA GLY A 148 0.43 -3.85 -18.90
C GLY A 148 0.49 -5.15 -19.73
N VAL A 149 0.65 -6.32 -19.11
CA VAL A 149 0.70 -7.64 -19.80
C VAL A 149 -0.67 -8.05 -20.31
N TYR A 150 -1.72 -7.70 -19.57
CA TYR A 150 -3.09 -8.06 -19.87
C TYR A 150 -3.88 -6.85 -20.37
N ALA A 151 -4.53 -7.01 -21.52
CA ALA A 151 -5.49 -6.05 -22.05
C ALA A 151 -6.91 -6.43 -21.57
N TYR A 152 -7.45 -5.63 -20.66
CA TYR A 152 -8.81 -5.76 -20.15
C TYR A 152 -9.55 -4.45 -20.41
N ASN A 153 -10.80 -4.50 -20.88
CA ASN A 153 -11.58 -3.31 -21.14
C ASN A 153 -12.29 -2.81 -19.88
N SER A 154 -12.66 -3.73 -18.98
CA SER A 154 -13.30 -3.39 -17.70
C SER A 154 -12.83 -4.29 -16.55
N LEU A 155 -13.00 -3.82 -15.31
CA LEU A 155 -12.63 -4.60 -14.12
C LEU A 155 -13.49 -5.86 -13.95
N SER A 156 -14.78 -5.78 -14.31
CA SER A 156 -15.68 -6.93 -14.27
C SER A 156 -15.29 -7.97 -15.32
N GLU A 157 -14.91 -7.54 -16.52
CA GLU A 157 -14.37 -8.42 -17.56
C GLU A 157 -13.07 -9.08 -17.10
N ALA A 158 -12.15 -8.31 -16.50
CA ALA A 158 -10.91 -8.84 -15.96
C ALA A 158 -11.17 -9.90 -14.89
N LEU A 159 -12.06 -9.63 -13.92
CA LEU A 159 -12.40 -10.56 -12.86
C LEU A 159 -13.05 -11.84 -13.42
N CYS A 160 -13.99 -11.69 -14.37
CA CYS A 160 -14.65 -12.81 -15.03
C CYS A 160 -13.65 -13.66 -15.84
N LYS A 161 -12.75 -13.04 -16.60
CA LYS A 161 -11.69 -13.73 -17.35
C LYS A 161 -10.75 -14.49 -16.43
N ILE A 162 -10.29 -13.89 -15.32
CA ILE A 162 -9.43 -14.56 -14.35
C ILE A 162 -10.16 -15.77 -13.75
N TYR A 163 -11.42 -15.58 -13.34
CA TYR A 163 -12.21 -16.66 -12.74
C TYR A 163 -12.46 -17.82 -13.72
N ARG A 164 -12.79 -17.53 -14.98
CA ARG A 164 -13.05 -18.57 -15.99
C ARG A 164 -11.79 -19.30 -16.46
N LEU A 165 -10.67 -18.59 -16.65
CA LEU A 165 -9.45 -19.18 -17.22
C LEU A 165 -8.53 -19.80 -16.17
N GLU A 166 -8.50 -19.25 -14.96
CA GLU A 166 -7.55 -19.66 -13.91
C GLU A 166 -8.24 -20.16 -12.64
N GLY A 167 -9.56 -20.03 -12.57
CA GLY A 167 -10.35 -20.44 -11.42
C GLY A 167 -10.07 -19.61 -10.16
N ARG A 168 -10.48 -20.17 -9.02
CA ARG A 168 -10.25 -19.59 -7.68
C ARG A 168 -8.76 -19.46 -7.36
N LYS A 169 -7.92 -20.36 -7.87
CA LYS A 169 -6.47 -20.33 -7.67
C LYS A 169 -5.82 -19.08 -8.30
N GLY A 170 -6.32 -18.60 -9.43
CA GLY A 170 -5.87 -17.35 -10.04
C GLY A 170 -6.16 -16.12 -9.18
N LEU A 171 -7.39 -16.03 -8.63
CA LEU A 171 -7.82 -14.90 -7.78
C LEU A 171 -7.07 -14.83 -6.45
N PHE A 172 -6.64 -15.96 -5.91
CA PHE A 172 -5.90 -16.05 -4.66
C PHE A 172 -4.40 -16.34 -4.85
N SER A 173 -3.89 -16.17 -6.07
CA SER A 173 -2.46 -16.35 -6.34
C SER A 173 -1.63 -15.33 -5.57
N GLY A 174 -0.55 -15.82 -4.95
CA GLY A 174 0.34 -14.97 -4.15
C GLY A 174 -0.22 -14.55 -2.79
N LEU A 175 -1.19 -15.27 -2.21
CA LEU A 175 -1.66 -15.02 -0.83
C LEU A 175 -0.52 -15.07 0.19
N VAL A 176 0.24 -16.17 0.21
CA VAL A 176 1.36 -16.36 1.15
C VAL A 176 2.39 -15.22 1.07
N PRO A 177 2.98 -14.89 -0.09
CA PRO A 177 3.92 -13.77 -0.17
C PRO A 177 3.25 -12.40 0.09
N THR A 178 1.94 -12.25 -0.14
CA THR A 178 1.21 -11.04 0.28
C THR A 178 1.17 -10.91 1.79
N LEU A 179 0.80 -11.97 2.50
CA LEU A 179 0.74 -11.98 3.97
C LEU A 179 2.14 -11.80 4.57
N LEU A 180 3.15 -12.51 4.06
CA LEU A 180 4.55 -12.35 4.49
C LEU A 180 5.10 -10.94 4.29
N ARG A 181 4.59 -10.20 3.30
CA ARG A 181 4.96 -8.80 3.08
C ARG A 181 4.19 -7.88 4.02
N ASP A 182 2.88 -8.07 4.12
CA ASP A 182 2.00 -7.10 4.77
C ASP A 182 2.02 -7.27 6.30
N ALA A 183 1.87 -8.49 6.82
CA ALA A 183 1.81 -8.78 8.26
C ALA A 183 3.02 -8.21 9.05
N PRO A 184 4.28 -8.58 8.75
CA PRO A 184 5.41 -8.17 9.57
C PRO A 184 5.85 -6.73 9.33
N PHE A 185 5.34 -6.05 8.29
CA PHE A 185 5.84 -4.73 7.88
C PHE A 185 5.78 -3.69 9.01
N SER A 186 4.68 -3.63 9.76
CA SER A 186 4.52 -2.67 10.87
C SER A 186 5.50 -2.94 12.01
N GLY A 187 5.70 -4.22 12.36
CA GLY A 187 6.65 -4.62 13.42
C GLY A 187 8.08 -4.31 13.03
N ILE A 188 8.48 -4.66 11.80
CA ILE A 188 9.84 -4.38 11.29
C ILE A 188 10.08 -2.86 11.22
N TYR A 189 9.10 -2.09 10.74
CA TYR A 189 9.20 -0.63 10.70
C TYR A 189 9.38 -0.04 12.09
N LEU A 190 8.54 -0.43 13.06
CA LEU A 190 8.63 0.07 14.44
C LEU A 190 9.94 -0.33 15.13
N MET A 191 10.42 -1.55 14.88
CA MET A 191 11.71 -2.03 15.37
C MET A 191 12.84 -1.12 14.89
N PHE A 192 12.95 -0.91 13.57
CA PHE A 192 14.01 -0.04 13.03
C PHE A 192 13.83 1.41 13.43
N TYR A 193 12.60 1.92 13.50
CA TYR A 193 12.33 3.28 13.94
C TYR A 193 12.82 3.49 15.38
N THR A 194 12.48 2.58 16.29
CA THR A 194 12.90 2.63 17.70
C THR A 194 14.41 2.52 17.84
N GLN A 195 15.04 1.60 17.10
CA GLN A 195 16.50 1.44 17.16
C GLN A 195 17.24 2.65 16.59
N THR A 196 16.79 3.20 15.46
CA THR A 196 17.39 4.40 14.87
C THR A 196 17.22 5.61 15.79
N LYS A 197 16.05 5.74 16.45
CA LYS A 197 15.79 6.81 17.42
C LYS A 197 16.61 6.68 18.71
N LYS A 198 16.94 5.46 19.13
CA LYS A 198 17.84 5.21 20.28
C LYS A 198 19.29 5.58 20.00
N MET A 199 19.72 5.54 18.74
CA MET A 199 21.06 5.97 18.32
C MET A 199 21.21 7.50 18.31
N VAL A 200 20.11 8.26 18.37
CA VAL A 200 20.14 9.72 18.47
C VAL A 200 20.49 10.13 19.91
N PRO A 201 21.44 11.08 20.11
CA PRO A 201 21.83 11.55 21.44
C PRO A 201 20.65 12.01 22.30
N SER A 202 20.67 11.66 23.59
CA SER A 202 19.60 11.96 24.56
C SER A 202 19.26 13.46 24.64
N SER A 203 20.27 14.32 24.52
CA SER A 203 20.13 15.80 24.52
C SER A 203 19.29 16.35 23.38
N VAL A 204 19.19 15.61 22.26
CA VAL A 204 18.42 15.99 21.08
C VAL A 204 17.07 15.28 21.04
N ARG A 205 16.92 14.18 21.81
CA ARG A 205 15.72 13.33 21.86
C ARG A 205 14.59 13.93 22.71
N GLU A 206 14.91 14.70 23.74
CA GLU A 206 13.91 15.29 24.67
C GLU A 206 13.13 16.45 24.06
N ASN A 207 13.67 17.10 23.03
CA ASN A 207 12.91 18.04 22.22
C ASN A 207 12.01 17.27 21.24
N VAL A 208 10.77 17.00 21.68
CA VAL A 208 9.68 16.41 20.87
C VAL A 208 9.47 17.16 19.54
N LEU A 209 9.90 18.43 19.47
CA LEU A 209 9.88 19.31 18.30
C LEU A 209 11.00 19.11 17.26
N ASN A 210 11.93 18.16 17.42
CA ASN A 210 12.94 17.87 16.39
C ASN A 210 12.36 17.05 15.22
N VAL A 211 11.41 17.67 14.51
CA VAL A 211 10.69 17.14 13.34
C VAL A 211 11.63 16.55 12.27
N PRO A 212 12.78 17.19 11.91
CA PRO A 212 13.68 16.63 10.90
C PRO A 212 14.30 15.28 11.31
N ILE A 213 14.53 15.07 12.60
CA ILE A 213 15.16 13.85 13.13
C ILE A 213 14.16 12.70 13.14
N ASN A 214 12.93 12.96 13.57
CA ASN A 214 11.84 11.97 13.49
C ASN A 214 11.56 11.57 12.04
N PHE A 215 11.61 12.52 11.11
CA PHE A 215 11.51 12.24 9.67
C PHE A 215 12.67 11.36 9.19
N GLY A 216 13.93 11.73 9.48
CA GLY A 216 15.10 10.95 9.09
C GLY A 216 15.06 9.51 9.62
N CYS A 217 14.72 9.32 10.89
CA CYS A 217 14.54 7.99 11.50
C CYS A 217 13.44 7.19 10.78
N GLY A 218 12.33 7.84 10.43
CA GLY A 218 11.23 7.22 9.67
C GLY A 218 11.64 6.78 8.27
N VAL A 219 12.43 7.60 7.57
CA VAL A 219 12.95 7.27 6.23
C VAL A 219 13.90 6.07 6.29
N VAL A 220 14.87 6.08 7.21
CA VAL A 220 15.82 4.96 7.39
C VAL A 220 15.07 3.67 7.74
N ALA A 221 14.15 3.74 8.70
CA ALA A 221 13.31 2.59 9.06
C ALA A 221 12.47 2.09 7.88
N GLY A 222 11.91 2.99 7.09
CA GLY A 222 11.14 2.66 5.89
C GLY A 222 11.97 1.98 4.80
N ILE A 223 13.21 2.40 4.60
CA ILE A 223 14.16 1.79 3.67
C ILE A 223 14.52 0.38 4.12
N LEU A 224 14.93 0.21 5.38
CA LEU A 224 15.33 -1.09 5.94
C LEU A 224 14.15 -2.07 5.97
N ALA A 225 12.97 -1.63 6.40
CA ALA A 225 11.76 -2.46 6.36
C ALA A 225 11.36 -2.84 4.92
N SER A 226 11.54 -1.93 3.96
CA SER A 226 11.31 -2.23 2.55
C SER A 226 12.33 -3.22 2.00
N ALA A 227 13.60 -3.14 2.42
CA ALA A 227 14.64 -4.07 2.03
C ALA A 227 14.31 -5.52 2.43
N ILE A 228 13.90 -5.71 3.68
CA ILE A 228 13.54 -7.04 4.22
C ILE A 228 12.29 -7.60 3.53
N THR A 229 11.30 -6.76 3.25
CA THR A 229 10.03 -7.19 2.66
C THR A 229 10.00 -7.12 1.12
N GLN A 230 11.12 -6.82 0.47
CA GLN A 230 11.20 -6.76 -0.99
C GLN A 230 11.15 -8.13 -1.67
N PRO A 231 11.87 -9.18 -1.21
CA PRO A 231 11.80 -10.49 -1.85
C PRO A 231 10.36 -11.02 -1.91
N ALA A 232 9.62 -10.93 -0.80
CA ALA A 232 8.21 -11.32 -0.74
C ALA A 232 7.34 -10.53 -1.73
N ASP A 233 7.62 -9.23 -1.90
CA ASP A 233 6.89 -8.38 -2.83
C ASP A 233 7.16 -8.74 -4.30
N VAL A 234 8.41 -9.06 -4.67
CA VAL A 234 8.74 -9.54 -6.02
C VAL A 234 8.06 -10.88 -6.31
N ILE A 235 8.12 -11.82 -5.36
CA ILE A 235 7.51 -13.15 -5.49
C ILE A 235 5.99 -13.01 -5.65
N LYS A 236 5.35 -12.20 -4.82
CA LYS A 236 3.93 -11.85 -4.94
C LYS A 236 3.60 -11.38 -6.35
N THR A 237 4.31 -10.37 -6.87
CA THR A 237 4.02 -9.80 -8.19
C THR A 237 4.16 -10.86 -9.29
N LYS A 238 5.21 -11.69 -9.25
CA LYS A 238 5.39 -12.78 -10.24
C LYS A 238 4.26 -13.82 -10.19
N MET A 239 3.85 -14.23 -8.99
CA MET A 239 2.74 -15.17 -8.78
C MET A 239 1.39 -14.59 -9.25
N GLN A 240 1.13 -13.31 -9.00
CA GLN A 240 -0.12 -12.65 -9.39
C GLN A 240 -0.22 -12.40 -10.91
N LEU A 241 0.93 -12.18 -11.56
CA LEU A 241 1.00 -12.00 -13.01
C LEU A 241 1.00 -13.33 -13.76
N TYR A 242 1.72 -14.36 -13.32
CA TYR A 242 1.84 -15.61 -14.06
C TYR A 242 1.57 -16.83 -13.15
N PRO A 243 0.32 -17.04 -12.70
CA PRO A 243 0.00 -18.08 -11.72
C PRO A 243 0.29 -19.50 -12.19
N GLN A 244 0.24 -19.76 -13.50
CA GLN A 244 0.58 -21.06 -14.07
C GLN A 244 2.10 -21.35 -14.03
N LYS A 245 2.93 -20.31 -14.21
CA LYS A 245 4.41 -20.44 -14.16
C LYS A 245 4.92 -20.43 -12.71
N TYR A 246 4.33 -19.60 -11.87
CA TYR A 246 4.72 -19.40 -10.47
C TYR A 246 3.59 -19.87 -9.54
N ASN A 247 3.38 -21.20 -9.49
CA ASN A 247 2.24 -21.82 -8.80
C ASN A 247 2.32 -21.74 -7.26
N THR A 248 3.52 -21.77 -6.71
CA THR A 248 3.78 -21.81 -5.26
C THR A 248 4.95 -20.89 -4.92
N ALA A 249 4.99 -20.39 -3.68
CA ALA A 249 6.03 -19.46 -3.25
C ALA A 249 7.46 -20.06 -3.36
N PRO A 250 7.72 -21.32 -2.96
CA PRO A 250 9.06 -21.91 -3.12
C PRO A 250 9.47 -22.07 -4.58
N VAL A 251 8.57 -22.55 -5.45
CA VAL A 251 8.84 -22.64 -6.90
C VAL A 251 9.15 -21.25 -7.46
N ALA A 252 8.43 -20.23 -7.00
CA ALA A 252 8.66 -18.87 -7.46
C ALA A 252 10.00 -18.29 -7.00
N VAL A 253 10.43 -18.57 -5.76
CA VAL A 253 11.77 -18.23 -5.26
C VAL A 253 12.84 -18.87 -6.14
N THR A 254 12.76 -20.18 -6.37
CA THR A 254 13.74 -20.94 -7.16
C THR A 254 13.82 -20.42 -8.59
N LEU A 255 12.68 -20.15 -9.22
CA LEU A 255 12.64 -19.66 -10.60
C LEU A 255 13.17 -18.24 -10.73
N VAL A 256 12.84 -17.34 -9.79
CA VAL A 256 13.41 -15.97 -9.77
C VAL A 256 14.92 -16.01 -9.55
N PHE A 257 15.40 -16.87 -8.66
CA PHE A 257 16.82 -17.06 -8.41
C PHE A 257 17.54 -17.62 -9.65
N LYS A 258 16.93 -18.59 -10.34
CA LYS A 258 17.49 -19.17 -11.57
C LYS A 258 17.54 -18.15 -12.72
N ASP A 259 16.49 -17.37 -12.90
CA ASP A 259 16.40 -16.40 -14.01
C ASP A 259 17.30 -15.18 -13.77
N ASN A 260 17.26 -14.59 -12.58
CA ASN A 260 17.83 -13.27 -12.29
C ASN A 260 18.87 -13.24 -11.14
N GLY A 261 19.14 -14.36 -10.49
CA GLY A 261 19.99 -14.44 -9.31
C GLY A 261 19.44 -13.61 -8.14
N LEU A 262 20.32 -13.25 -7.21
CA LEU A 262 19.96 -12.43 -6.04
C LEU A 262 19.43 -11.05 -6.42
N ARG A 263 19.91 -10.46 -7.52
CA ARG A 263 19.45 -9.15 -7.99
C ARG A 263 17.97 -9.16 -8.38
N GLY A 264 17.43 -10.31 -8.78
CA GLY A 264 16.01 -10.48 -9.11
C GLY A 264 15.06 -10.06 -7.99
N PHE A 265 15.42 -10.36 -6.75
CA PHE A 265 14.62 -10.04 -5.57
C PHE A 265 14.61 -8.56 -5.20
N PHE A 266 15.51 -7.75 -5.76
CA PHE A 266 15.62 -6.32 -5.47
C PHE A 266 15.12 -5.42 -6.62
N ILE A 267 14.59 -6.02 -7.69
CA ILE A 267 13.99 -5.28 -8.81
C ILE A 267 12.78 -4.48 -8.31
N GLY A 268 12.73 -3.19 -8.67
CA GLY A 268 11.67 -2.27 -8.23
C GLY A 268 11.86 -1.69 -6.83
N MET A 269 13.02 -1.89 -6.18
CA MET A 269 13.32 -1.29 -4.88
C MET A 269 13.31 0.24 -4.91
N VAL A 270 13.91 0.84 -5.93
CA VAL A 270 14.04 2.30 -6.03
C VAL A 270 12.68 3.01 -6.06
N PRO A 271 11.73 2.67 -6.96
CA PRO A 271 10.40 3.26 -6.92
C PRO A 271 9.66 3.02 -5.59
N ARG A 272 9.88 1.86 -4.96
CA ARG A 272 9.28 1.54 -3.66
C ARG A 272 9.82 2.45 -2.55
N VAL A 273 11.13 2.64 -2.47
CA VAL A 273 11.76 3.53 -1.49
C VAL A 273 11.33 4.96 -1.71
N VAL A 274 11.38 5.46 -2.96
CA VAL A 274 10.94 6.81 -3.32
C VAL A 274 9.50 7.04 -2.88
N ARG A 275 8.58 6.11 -3.19
CA ARG A 275 7.19 6.19 -2.74
C ARG A 275 7.09 6.29 -1.22
N ARG A 276 7.81 5.45 -0.48
CA ARG A 276 7.76 5.45 0.99
C ARG A 276 8.29 6.76 1.58
N THR A 277 9.40 7.27 1.05
CA THR A 277 9.98 8.55 1.48
C THR A 277 9.01 9.71 1.22
N LEU A 278 8.39 9.75 0.04
CA LEU A 278 7.42 10.79 -0.30
C LEU A 278 6.14 10.69 0.54
N MET A 279 5.65 9.48 0.82
CA MET A 279 4.53 9.28 1.74
C MET A 279 4.85 9.74 3.16
N ALA A 280 6.06 9.45 3.66
CA ALA A 280 6.50 9.96 4.95
C ALA A 280 6.57 11.49 4.94
N ALA A 281 7.19 12.08 3.91
CA ALA A 281 7.32 13.53 3.78
C ALA A 281 5.95 14.21 3.78
N MET A 282 4.99 13.67 3.01
CA MET A 282 3.61 14.15 2.99
C MET A 282 2.93 14.09 4.36
N ALA A 283 3.05 12.97 5.06
CA ALA A 283 2.45 12.81 6.40
C ALA A 283 3.01 13.86 7.38
N TRP A 284 4.32 14.12 7.32
CA TRP A 284 4.98 15.12 8.15
C TRP A 284 4.60 16.56 7.76
N THR A 285 4.54 16.88 6.47
CA THR A 285 4.11 18.22 6.03
C THR A 285 2.68 18.51 6.49
N VAL A 286 1.77 17.52 6.39
CA VAL A 286 0.39 17.67 6.87
C VAL A 286 0.36 17.86 8.37
N TYR A 287 1.12 17.05 9.12
CA TYR A 287 1.24 17.19 10.57
C TYR A 287 1.72 18.59 10.99
N GLU A 288 2.75 19.12 10.33
CA GLU A 288 3.26 20.45 10.64
C GLU A 288 2.21 21.55 10.36
N GLN A 289 1.50 21.47 9.24
CA GLN A 289 0.43 22.43 8.93
C GLN A 289 -0.67 22.37 9.98
N VAL A 290 -1.11 21.16 10.37
CA VAL A 290 -2.14 20.99 11.41
C VAL A 290 -1.70 21.61 12.73
N ILE A 291 -0.45 21.41 13.16
CA ILE A 291 0.06 22.02 14.40
C ILE A 291 0.12 23.54 14.31
N ARG A 292 0.56 24.08 13.17
CA ARG A 292 0.60 25.54 12.95
C ARG A 292 -0.81 26.14 13.01
N TYR A 293 -1.79 25.51 12.37
CA TYR A 293 -3.19 25.97 12.42
C TYR A 293 -3.84 25.78 13.79
N ALA A 294 -3.43 24.78 14.57
CA ALA A 294 -3.91 24.55 15.93
C ALA A 294 -3.31 25.50 16.98
N GLY A 295 -2.40 26.41 16.60
CA GLY A 295 -1.77 27.36 17.52
C GLY A 295 -0.85 26.70 18.56
N LEU A 296 -0.43 25.46 18.32
CA LEU A 296 0.46 24.68 19.20
C LEU A 296 1.95 24.96 18.91
N LYS A 297 2.28 26.14 18.39
CA LYS A 297 3.63 26.58 18.06
C LYS A 297 3.84 28.03 18.44
#